data_AF-A0A8J5VYW5-F1
#
_entry.id   AF-A0A8J5VYW5-F1
#
_cell.length_a   1.000
_cell.length_b   1.000
_cell.length_c   1.000
_cell.angle_alpha   90.00
_cell.angle_beta   90.00
_cell.angle_gamma   90.00
#
_symmetry.space_group_name_H-M   'P 1'
#
loop_
_entity.id
_entity.type
_entity.pdbx_description
1 polymer ?
#
loop_
_entity_poly.entity_id
_entity_poly.type
_entity_poly.pdbx_seq_one_letter_code
_entity_poly.pdbx_strand_id
1 'polypeptide(L)'
;MGLGGGRVRFNVGGQVFETTTTTLANAGRDSMLGALLDSSWNLAPTISGGGGGGGGGGVAEYFIDRNPACFAVLLDLLRTGSLHVPPQLPEKLLYREALYYGLLDHVRAARWGAFDGDRLLLAASVPGRAPGDGTAIRAAPDGGCCVAHGGAVHVYNWMLDERRPVSLDHSQVNDVAYLDEGTLLIAARERLGSMMEAWPCSPRFNEYGIGVWDRASGEQADFFYEPPGCALGDADKLQWLDATNALMVATLFPKTDNCFIGLLDFRQKNVVWSWSDAGTAASLDDKRVLHAIAMEDERSVCVINQYDDLGFLDFRSNAGGVRWSSRSKLMNRKVPGEESCYPKLSTHGGQLFSSMNDSISVFSGPECVLTSTLRRSNGGAICDFSIGGDRLFALHNEENVFDVWETPPPPII
;
A
#
# COMPACT_ATOMS: atom_id res chain seq x y z
N MET A 1 27.91 17.73 -28.52
CA MET A 1 28.09 16.89 -29.73
C MET A 1 26.88 15.98 -29.82
N GLY A 2 26.08 16.09 -30.89
CA GLY A 2 24.84 15.32 -31.05
C GLY A 2 25.13 13.86 -31.38
N LEU A 3 24.66 12.95 -30.53
CA LEU A 3 24.63 11.53 -30.85
C LEU A 3 23.56 11.33 -31.93
N GLY A 4 23.99 10.95 -33.13
CA GLY A 4 23.09 10.64 -34.24
C GLY A 4 22.06 9.60 -33.83
N GLY A 5 20.80 9.84 -34.21
CA GLY A 5 19.67 8.96 -33.96
C GLY A 5 19.86 7.59 -34.62
N GLY A 6 20.53 6.69 -33.91
CA GLY A 6 20.64 5.29 -34.29
C GLY A 6 19.26 4.66 -34.28
N ARG A 7 18.90 3.98 -35.37
CA ARG A 7 17.75 3.09 -35.39
C ARG A 7 18.18 1.74 -34.83
N VAL A 8 17.27 1.05 -34.17
CA VAL A 8 17.45 -0.29 -33.59
C VAL A 8 16.28 -1.16 -34.06
N ARG A 9 16.57 -2.43 -34.37
CA ARG A 9 15.55 -3.41 -34.75
C ARG A 9 15.42 -4.50 -33.70
N PHE A 10 14.19 -4.84 -33.37
CA PHE A 10 13.85 -5.96 -32.50
C PHE A 10 12.99 -6.95 -33.27
N ASN A 11 13.36 -8.22 -33.24
CA ASN A 11 12.50 -9.30 -33.70
C ASN A 11 11.87 -9.95 -32.48
N VAL A 12 10.62 -9.60 -32.17
CA VAL A 12 9.90 -10.09 -30.99
C VAL A 12 8.92 -11.17 -31.42
N GLY A 13 9.18 -12.43 -31.03
CA GLY A 13 8.30 -13.56 -31.36
C GLY A 13 8.06 -13.74 -32.87
N GLY A 14 9.01 -13.33 -33.72
CA GLY A 14 8.91 -13.39 -35.18
C GLY A 14 8.42 -12.11 -35.87
N GLN A 15 8.02 -11.08 -35.11
CA GLN A 15 7.62 -9.78 -35.66
C GLN A 15 8.72 -8.74 -35.47
N VAL A 16 9.10 -8.05 -36.56
CA VAL A 16 10.15 -7.03 -36.55
C VAL A 16 9.57 -5.65 -36.19
N PHE A 17 10.18 -5.00 -35.21
CA PHE A 17 9.91 -3.65 -34.76
C PHE A 17 11.16 -2.79 -34.98
N GLU A 18 10.98 -1.60 -35.54
CA GLU A 18 12.07 -0.62 -35.71
C GLU A 18 11.78 0.60 -34.82
N THR A 19 12.77 1.04 -34.04
CA THR A 19 12.65 2.20 -33.15
C THR A 19 13.97 2.98 -33.08
N THR A 20 14.01 4.09 -32.34
CA THR A 20 15.22 4.90 -32.15
C THR A 20 15.85 4.65 -30.78
N THR A 21 17.15 4.90 -30.65
CA THR A 21 17.84 4.90 -29.35
C THR A 21 17.23 5.91 -28.37
N THR A 22 16.64 7.00 -28.86
CA THR A 22 15.94 7.98 -28.00
C THR A 22 14.68 7.41 -27.37
N THR A 23 13.87 6.65 -28.11
CA THR A 23 12.69 5.96 -27.55
C THR A 23 13.12 4.91 -26.54
N LEU A 24 14.20 4.16 -26.80
CA LEU A 24 14.71 3.19 -25.83
C LEU A 24 15.27 3.85 -24.58
N ALA A 25 15.85 5.05 -24.68
CA ALA A 25 16.32 5.79 -23.52
C ALA A 25 15.19 6.17 -22.56
N ASN A 26 13.96 6.33 -23.08
CA ASN A 26 12.77 6.56 -22.24
C ASN A 26 12.42 5.36 -21.35
N ALA A 27 12.95 4.17 -21.62
CA ALA A 27 12.70 2.99 -20.79
C ALA A 27 13.42 3.05 -19.42
N GLY A 28 14.38 3.96 -19.23
CA GLY A 28 15.24 3.98 -18.05
C GLY A 28 16.41 3.00 -18.17
N ARG A 29 17.53 3.30 -17.49
CA ARG A 29 18.79 2.53 -17.58
C ARG A 29 18.74 1.18 -16.85
N ASP A 30 17.85 1.09 -15.90
CA ASP A 30 17.51 -0.07 -15.08
C ASP A 30 16.58 -1.07 -15.79
N SER A 31 15.95 -0.65 -16.89
CA SER A 31 15.16 -1.54 -17.74
C SER A 31 16.02 -2.46 -18.61
N MET A 32 15.45 -3.59 -19.04
CA MET A 32 16.09 -4.50 -19.99
C MET A 32 16.40 -3.80 -21.31
N LEU A 33 15.49 -2.92 -21.77
CA LEU A 33 15.66 -2.17 -23.01
C LEU A 33 16.73 -1.07 -22.90
N GLY A 34 16.85 -0.45 -21.73
CA GLY A 34 17.91 0.53 -21.44
C GLY A 34 19.29 -0.11 -21.32
N ALA A 35 19.38 -1.33 -20.76
CA ALA A 35 20.61 -2.10 -20.69
C ALA A 35 21.19 -2.40 -22.09
N LEU A 36 20.33 -2.57 -23.10
CA LEU A 36 20.75 -2.76 -24.49
C LEU A 36 21.42 -1.53 -25.12
N LEU A 37 21.23 -0.33 -24.54
CA LEU A 37 21.91 0.88 -24.98
C LEU A 37 23.33 1.00 -24.41
N ASP A 38 23.71 0.16 -23.43
CA ASP A 38 25.06 0.18 -22.89
C ASP A 38 26.06 -0.35 -23.93
N SER A 39 27.19 0.34 -24.02
CA SER A 39 28.39 -0.04 -24.78
C SER A 39 28.84 -1.48 -24.54
N SER A 40 28.53 -2.07 -23.39
CA SER A 40 28.82 -3.47 -23.06
C SER A 40 28.00 -4.49 -23.87
N TRP A 41 26.78 -4.13 -24.28
CA TRP A 41 25.88 -4.96 -25.10
C TRP A 41 25.97 -4.66 -26.59
N ASN A 42 26.61 -3.55 -26.97
CA ASN A 42 27.07 -3.27 -28.33
C ASN A 42 28.28 -4.17 -28.68
N LEU A 43 28.17 -5.47 -28.44
CA LEU A 43 29.00 -6.45 -29.13
C LEU A 43 28.73 -6.24 -30.61
N ALA A 44 29.73 -5.70 -31.30
CA ALA A 44 29.73 -5.53 -32.74
C ALA A 44 29.06 -6.75 -33.39
N PRO A 45 28.20 -6.57 -34.41
CA PRO A 45 27.41 -7.65 -34.97
C PRO A 45 28.37 -8.78 -35.33
N THR A 46 28.32 -9.88 -34.58
CA THR A 46 29.11 -11.06 -34.88
C THR A 46 28.61 -11.57 -36.21
N ILE A 47 29.43 -11.28 -37.23
CA ILE A 47 29.36 -11.77 -38.59
C ILE A 47 29.18 -13.29 -38.53
N SER A 48 27.93 -13.75 -38.65
CA SER A 48 27.67 -15.13 -39.01
C SER A 48 27.83 -15.25 -40.53
N GLY A 49 29.01 -15.68 -40.95
CA GLY A 49 29.22 -16.33 -42.25
C GLY A 49 29.93 -15.51 -43.33
N GLY A 50 31.25 -15.71 -43.40
CA GLY A 50 32.00 -15.91 -44.66
C GLY A 50 31.85 -14.91 -45.82
N GLY A 51 32.89 -14.09 -45.99
CA GLY A 51 33.39 -13.74 -47.33
C GLY A 51 33.06 -12.34 -47.84
N GLY A 52 34.08 -11.47 -47.80
CA GLY A 52 34.38 -10.54 -48.90
C GLY A 52 33.45 -9.34 -49.12
N GLY A 53 33.90 -8.18 -48.64
CA GLY A 53 33.81 -6.90 -49.36
C GLY A 53 32.41 -6.35 -49.67
N GLY A 54 31.97 -5.39 -48.87
CA GLY A 54 30.87 -4.49 -49.25
C GLY A 54 30.30 -3.76 -48.04
N GLY A 55 30.51 -2.45 -47.95
CA GLY A 55 30.02 -1.60 -46.87
C GLY A 55 28.49 -1.57 -46.81
N GLY A 56 27.92 -2.36 -45.91
CA GLY A 56 26.51 -2.26 -45.52
C GLY A 56 26.44 -2.13 -44.00
N GLY A 57 26.19 -0.92 -43.51
CA GLY A 57 25.90 -0.63 -42.11
C GLY A 57 24.58 -1.25 -41.69
N GLY A 58 24.55 -2.57 -41.50
CA GLY A 58 23.37 -3.29 -41.03
C GLY A 58 23.04 -2.88 -39.60
N VAL A 59 21.83 -2.38 -39.40
CA VAL A 59 21.27 -2.14 -38.06
C VAL A 59 21.18 -3.48 -37.34
N ALA A 60 21.80 -3.60 -36.16
CA ALA A 60 21.72 -4.81 -35.34
C ALA A 60 20.25 -5.16 -35.07
N GLU A 61 19.87 -6.40 -35.38
CA GLU A 61 18.56 -6.95 -35.08
C GLU A 61 18.67 -7.84 -33.83
N TYR A 62 17.93 -7.48 -32.78
CA TYR A 62 17.90 -8.23 -31.52
C TYR A 62 16.67 -9.12 -31.48
N PHE A 63 16.87 -10.43 -31.40
CA PHE A 63 15.76 -11.37 -31.23
C PHE A 63 15.34 -11.48 -29.77
N ILE A 64 14.03 -11.41 -29.53
CA ILE A 64 13.40 -11.51 -28.21
C ILE A 64 12.26 -12.53 -28.32
N ASP A 65 12.38 -13.67 -27.66
CA ASP A 65 11.38 -14.75 -27.70
C ASP A 65 10.19 -14.46 -26.78
N ARG A 66 9.42 -13.41 -27.08
CA ARG A 66 8.30 -12.90 -26.28
C ARG A 66 7.10 -12.51 -27.15
N ASN A 67 6.02 -12.05 -26.51
CA ASN A 67 4.78 -11.71 -27.19
C ASN A 67 4.89 -10.36 -27.94
N PRO A 68 4.79 -10.35 -29.29
CA PRO A 68 4.89 -9.11 -30.07
C PRO A 68 3.74 -8.13 -29.84
N ALA A 69 2.52 -8.61 -29.55
CA ALA A 69 1.37 -7.74 -29.33
C ALA A 69 1.51 -6.90 -28.06
N CYS A 70 2.06 -7.48 -26.99
CA CYS A 70 2.37 -6.72 -25.77
C CYS A 70 3.53 -5.77 -25.99
N PHE A 71 4.59 -6.22 -26.67
CA PHE A 71 5.74 -5.37 -26.96
C PHE A 71 5.35 -4.15 -27.79
N ALA A 72 4.42 -4.29 -28.74
CA ALA A 72 3.89 -3.18 -29.51
C ALA A 72 3.29 -2.07 -28.61
N VAL A 73 2.47 -2.46 -27.62
CA VAL A 73 1.87 -1.52 -26.65
C VAL A 73 2.94 -0.86 -25.78
N LEU A 74 3.90 -1.63 -25.27
CA LEU A 74 4.97 -1.09 -24.42
C LEU A 74 5.90 -0.15 -25.21
N LEU A 75 6.19 -0.47 -26.47
CA LEU A 75 6.99 0.39 -27.33
C LEU A 75 6.24 1.69 -27.65
N ASP A 76 4.92 1.63 -27.85
CA ASP A 76 4.10 2.83 -28.07
C ASP A 76 3.99 3.70 -26.80
N LEU A 77 3.90 3.08 -25.63
CA LEU A 77 4.01 3.77 -24.35
C LEU A 77 5.34 4.55 -24.26
N LEU A 78 6.47 3.95 -24.64
CA LEU A 78 7.76 4.65 -24.63
C LEU A 78 7.84 5.78 -25.68
N ARG A 79 7.07 5.70 -26.77
CA ARG A 79 7.03 6.73 -27.81
C ARG A 79 6.16 7.92 -27.42
N THR A 80 5.03 7.66 -26.78
CA THR A 80 3.97 8.64 -26.57
C THR A 80 3.84 9.09 -25.11
N GLY A 81 4.35 8.31 -24.16
CA GLY A 81 4.09 8.46 -22.73
C GLY A 81 2.67 8.05 -22.30
N SER A 82 1.84 7.55 -23.22
CA SER A 82 0.44 7.20 -22.96
C SER A 82 0.22 5.71 -23.15
N LEU A 83 -0.56 5.10 -22.25
CA LEU A 83 -0.85 3.67 -22.30
C LEU A 83 -2.13 3.40 -23.13
N HIS A 84 -1.97 2.85 -24.33
CA HIS A 84 -3.10 2.40 -25.16
C HIS A 84 -3.16 0.87 -25.23
N VAL A 85 -4.08 0.27 -24.47
CA VAL A 85 -4.26 -1.19 -24.44
C VAL A 85 -5.42 -1.59 -25.37
N PRO A 86 -5.18 -2.40 -26.42
CA PRO A 86 -6.24 -2.93 -27.27
C PRO A 86 -7.24 -3.78 -26.45
N PRO A 87 -8.55 -3.72 -26.71
CA PRO A 87 -9.57 -4.43 -25.92
C PRO A 87 -9.39 -5.96 -25.87
N GLN A 88 -8.73 -6.53 -26.89
CA GLN A 88 -8.49 -7.97 -27.01
C GLN A 88 -7.25 -8.43 -26.24
N LEU A 89 -6.38 -7.50 -25.81
CA LEU A 89 -5.15 -7.82 -25.12
C LEU A 89 -5.42 -7.89 -23.61
N PRO A 90 -5.27 -9.07 -22.96
CA PRO A 90 -5.48 -9.17 -21.53
C PRO A 90 -4.46 -8.32 -20.77
N GLU A 91 -4.91 -7.42 -19.91
CA GLU A 91 -4.03 -6.53 -19.15
C GLU A 91 -2.98 -7.29 -18.33
N LYS A 92 -3.37 -8.39 -17.67
CA LYS A 92 -2.44 -9.24 -16.92
C LYS A 92 -1.30 -9.79 -17.78
N LEU A 93 -1.54 -10.03 -19.07
CA LEU A 93 -0.49 -10.46 -19.99
C LEU A 93 0.47 -9.30 -20.27
N LEU A 94 -0.06 -8.12 -20.59
CA LEU A 94 0.74 -6.90 -20.81
C LEU A 94 1.62 -6.58 -19.60
N TYR A 95 1.08 -6.71 -18.40
CA TYR A 95 1.77 -6.47 -17.13
C TYR A 95 2.92 -7.44 -16.87
N ARG A 96 2.76 -8.72 -17.22
CA ARG A 96 3.84 -9.71 -17.15
C ARG A 96 4.95 -9.40 -18.14
N GLU A 97 4.60 -8.96 -19.35
CA GLU A 97 5.59 -8.50 -20.34
C GLU A 97 6.27 -7.21 -19.86
N ALA A 98 5.53 -6.24 -19.33
CA ALA A 98 6.10 -5.01 -18.78
C ALA A 98 7.13 -5.29 -17.69
N LEU A 99 6.84 -6.24 -16.79
CA LEU A 99 7.80 -6.70 -15.79
C LEU A 99 9.05 -7.30 -16.43
N TYR A 100 8.91 -8.14 -17.46
CA TYR A 100 10.04 -8.73 -18.18
C TYR A 100 10.95 -7.66 -18.82
N TYR A 101 10.36 -6.62 -19.41
CA TYR A 101 11.12 -5.53 -20.03
C TYR A 101 11.64 -4.49 -19.04
N GLY A 102 11.28 -4.56 -17.75
CA GLY A 102 11.60 -3.54 -16.75
C GLY A 102 10.83 -2.23 -16.97
N LEU A 103 9.60 -2.31 -17.50
CA LEU A 103 8.72 -1.19 -17.85
C LEU A 103 7.47 -1.13 -16.98
N LEU A 104 7.40 -1.91 -15.91
CA LEU A 104 6.21 -2.01 -15.08
C LEU A 104 5.81 -0.65 -14.48
N ASP A 105 6.77 0.13 -13.98
CA ASP A 105 6.48 1.42 -13.36
C ASP A 105 6.03 2.47 -14.39
N HIS A 106 6.50 2.37 -15.64
CA HIS A 106 5.99 3.19 -16.74
C HIS A 106 4.53 2.86 -17.05
N VAL A 107 4.17 1.57 -17.03
CA VAL A 107 2.79 1.13 -17.23
C VAL A 107 1.90 1.64 -16.09
N ARG A 108 2.36 1.53 -14.84
CA ARG A 108 1.64 2.04 -13.66
C ARG A 108 1.41 3.55 -13.76
N ALA A 109 2.47 4.32 -13.98
CA ALA A 109 2.40 5.78 -14.08
C ALA A 109 1.54 6.28 -15.24
N ALA A 110 1.45 5.53 -16.35
CA ALA A 110 0.59 5.89 -17.48
C ALA A 110 -0.85 5.39 -17.33
N ARG A 111 -1.08 4.32 -16.56
CA ARG A 111 -2.42 3.80 -16.27
C ARG A 111 -3.14 4.69 -15.26
N TRP A 112 -2.43 5.13 -14.24
CA TRP A 112 -2.99 5.83 -13.11
C TRP A 112 -2.52 7.28 -13.09
N GLY A 113 -3.49 8.19 -12.98
CA GLY A 113 -3.17 9.59 -12.70
C GLY A 113 -2.68 9.77 -11.27
N ALA A 114 -2.29 11.00 -10.93
CA ALA A 114 -2.11 11.35 -9.52
C ALA A 114 -3.40 11.03 -8.74
N PHE A 115 -3.24 10.40 -7.57
CA PHE A 115 -4.35 10.09 -6.69
C PHE A 115 -5.13 11.37 -6.35
N ASP A 116 -6.44 11.33 -6.53
CA ASP A 116 -7.35 12.40 -6.16
C ASP A 116 -8.59 11.81 -5.51
N GLY A 117 -8.71 12.00 -4.19
CA GLY A 117 -9.81 11.49 -3.38
C GLY A 117 -11.19 11.94 -3.86
N ASP A 118 -11.28 13.11 -4.50
CA ASP A 118 -12.55 13.65 -4.99
C ASP A 118 -12.97 13.05 -6.33
N ARG A 119 -12.07 12.32 -7.01
CA ARG A 119 -12.30 11.71 -8.32
C ARG A 119 -12.27 10.18 -8.28
N LEU A 120 -12.14 9.57 -7.10
CA LEU A 120 -12.08 8.13 -6.96
C LEU A 120 -13.36 7.45 -7.48
N LEU A 121 -13.15 6.43 -8.31
CA LEU A 121 -14.21 5.53 -8.79
C LEU A 121 -13.89 4.11 -8.36
N LEU A 122 -14.93 3.35 -8.06
CA LEU A 122 -14.79 1.93 -7.79
C LEU A 122 -14.25 1.22 -9.04
N ALA A 123 -13.09 0.60 -8.92
CA ALA A 123 -12.45 -0.16 -9.99
C ALA A 123 -12.72 -1.67 -9.87
N ALA A 124 -12.73 -2.22 -8.65
CA ALA A 124 -12.92 -3.65 -8.44
C ALA A 124 -13.45 -3.97 -7.03
N SER A 125 -14.00 -5.18 -6.90
CA SER A 125 -14.29 -5.82 -5.61
C SER A 125 -13.66 -7.20 -5.60
N VAL A 126 -12.86 -7.47 -4.59
CA VAL A 126 -12.08 -8.70 -4.50
C VAL A 126 -12.60 -9.52 -3.32
N PRO A 127 -13.17 -10.71 -3.56
CA PRO A 127 -13.51 -11.61 -2.47
C PRO A 127 -12.22 -12.17 -1.86
N GLY A 128 -12.12 -12.10 -0.54
CA GLY A 128 -11.09 -12.75 0.25
C GLY A 128 -11.20 -14.27 0.13
N ARG A 129 -10.06 -14.95 0.34
CA ARG A 129 -10.00 -16.43 0.27
C ARG A 129 -10.09 -17.11 1.63
N ALA A 130 -10.00 -16.33 2.69
CA ALA A 130 -9.88 -16.82 4.04
C ALA A 130 -11.25 -17.06 4.70
N PRO A 131 -11.38 -18.00 5.65
CA PRO A 131 -12.67 -18.29 6.29
C PRO A 131 -13.03 -17.26 7.38
N GLY A 132 -14.01 -16.39 7.11
CA GLY A 132 -14.47 -15.34 8.04
C GLY A 132 -14.05 -13.93 7.59
N ASP A 133 -14.28 -12.92 8.43
CA ASP A 133 -14.07 -11.52 8.06
C ASP A 133 -12.66 -11.01 8.39
N GLY A 134 -12.12 -10.15 7.54
CA GLY A 134 -10.80 -9.53 7.73
C GLY A 134 -10.81 -8.52 8.88
N THR A 135 -9.65 -8.37 9.55
CA THR A 135 -9.48 -7.46 10.69
C THR A 135 -8.87 -6.12 10.30
N ALA A 136 -7.95 -6.13 9.32
CA ALA A 136 -7.27 -4.93 8.85
C ALA A 136 -6.84 -5.06 7.37
N ILE A 137 -6.75 -3.94 6.66
CA ILE A 137 -6.24 -3.87 5.29
C ILE A 137 -5.18 -2.78 5.17
N ARG A 138 -4.07 -3.06 4.50
CA ARG A 138 -2.98 -2.08 4.31
C ARG A 138 -2.55 -2.03 2.86
N ALA A 139 -2.55 -0.84 2.29
CA ALA A 139 -2.03 -0.60 0.96
C ALA A 139 -0.53 -0.83 0.94
N ALA A 140 -0.05 -1.52 -0.09
CA ALA A 140 1.36 -1.77 -0.31
C ALA A 140 1.97 -0.63 -1.15
N PRO A 141 3.26 -0.31 -0.99
CA PRO A 141 3.92 0.70 -1.83
C PRO A 141 3.92 0.33 -3.32
N ASP A 142 3.89 -0.97 -3.66
CA ASP A 142 3.84 -1.48 -5.02
C ASP A 142 2.46 -1.32 -5.71
N GLY A 143 1.53 -0.63 -5.03
CA GLY A 143 0.14 -0.44 -5.41
C GLY A 143 -0.77 -1.56 -4.94
N GLY A 144 -0.28 -2.74 -4.54
CA GLY A 144 -1.07 -3.85 -4.00
C GLY A 144 -1.64 -3.58 -2.60
N CYS A 145 -1.98 -4.65 -1.88
CA CYS A 145 -2.41 -4.55 -0.48
C CYS A 145 -2.16 -5.85 0.28
N CYS A 146 -2.27 -5.82 1.61
CA CYS A 146 -2.47 -7.03 2.40
C CYS A 146 -3.70 -6.93 3.29
N VAL A 147 -4.33 -8.07 3.57
CA VAL A 147 -5.48 -8.21 4.47
C VAL A 147 -5.08 -9.13 5.62
N ALA A 148 -5.16 -8.61 6.83
CA ALA A 148 -5.04 -9.40 8.05
C ALA A 148 -6.35 -10.14 8.31
N HIS A 149 -6.25 -11.43 8.59
CA HIS A 149 -7.40 -12.30 8.77
C HIS A 149 -7.06 -13.42 9.76
N GLY A 150 -7.74 -13.45 10.91
CA GLY A 150 -7.46 -14.44 11.95
C GLY A 150 -5.97 -14.45 12.31
N GLY A 151 -5.30 -15.59 12.08
CA GLY A 151 -3.86 -15.74 12.29
C GLY A 151 -3.01 -15.68 11.02
N ALA A 152 -3.53 -15.11 9.93
CA ALA A 152 -2.83 -15.02 8.65
C ALA A 152 -2.88 -13.60 8.07
N VAL A 153 -1.92 -13.30 7.20
CA VAL A 153 -1.87 -12.08 6.39
C VAL A 153 -1.84 -12.48 4.92
N HIS A 154 -2.92 -12.15 4.21
CA HIS A 154 -3.08 -12.40 2.79
C HIS A 154 -2.52 -11.23 1.99
N VAL A 155 -1.53 -11.48 1.15
CA VAL A 155 -0.82 -10.42 0.42
C VAL A 155 -1.22 -10.44 -1.04
N TYR A 156 -1.77 -9.34 -1.54
CA TYR A 156 -2.16 -9.14 -2.93
C TYR A 156 -1.15 -8.26 -3.63
N ASN A 157 -0.70 -8.69 -4.81
CA ASN A 157 0.14 -7.84 -5.63
C ASN A 157 -0.71 -6.73 -6.28
N TRP A 158 -0.03 -5.86 -7.02
CA TRP A 158 -0.67 -4.76 -7.72
C TRP A 158 -1.77 -5.18 -8.74
N MET A 159 -1.73 -6.41 -9.27
CA MET A 159 -2.76 -6.97 -10.15
C MET A 159 -3.91 -7.64 -9.37
N LEU A 160 -3.90 -7.51 -8.03
CA LEU A 160 -4.82 -8.14 -7.10
C LEU A 160 -4.75 -9.68 -7.14
N ASP A 161 -3.63 -10.24 -7.61
CA ASP A 161 -3.33 -11.66 -7.48
C ASP A 161 -2.72 -11.91 -6.10
N GLU A 162 -3.32 -12.84 -5.38
CA GLU A 162 -2.82 -13.25 -4.07
C GLU A 162 -1.48 -13.99 -4.19
N ARG A 163 -0.54 -13.61 -3.34
CA ARG A 163 0.74 -14.26 -3.10
C ARG A 163 0.57 -15.32 -2.00
N ARG A 164 1.67 -15.99 -1.64
CA ARG A 164 1.65 -16.89 -0.48
C ARG A 164 1.32 -16.06 0.77
N PRO A 165 0.29 -16.43 1.56
CA PRO A 165 -0.01 -15.77 2.81
C PRO A 165 1.11 -15.97 3.84
N VAL A 166 1.27 -15.01 4.74
CA VAL A 166 2.09 -15.16 5.95
C VAL A 166 1.19 -15.74 7.04
N SER A 167 1.57 -16.85 7.65
CA SER A 167 0.79 -17.52 8.71
C SER A 167 1.51 -17.38 10.05
N LEU A 168 0.77 -16.98 11.09
CA LEU A 168 1.24 -16.83 12.48
C LEU A 168 0.67 -17.93 13.40
N ASP A 169 0.32 -19.07 12.82
CA ASP A 169 -0.21 -20.27 13.46
C ASP A 169 -1.43 -20.02 14.36
N HIS A 170 -1.18 -19.68 15.63
CA HIS A 170 -2.19 -19.57 16.69
C HIS A 170 -2.42 -18.13 17.19
N SER A 171 -1.63 -17.17 16.71
CA SER A 171 -1.72 -15.77 17.14
C SER A 171 -2.68 -14.99 16.26
N GLN A 172 -3.61 -14.24 16.85
CA GLN A 172 -4.52 -13.40 16.10
C GLN A 172 -3.81 -12.13 15.65
N VAL A 173 -3.81 -11.85 14.36
CA VAL A 173 -3.26 -10.62 13.79
C VAL A 173 -4.21 -9.47 14.08
N ASN A 174 -3.72 -8.48 14.82
CA ASN A 174 -4.46 -7.27 15.14
C ASN A 174 -4.35 -6.26 14.00
N ASP A 175 -3.12 -5.99 13.55
CA ASP A 175 -2.83 -5.08 12.45
C ASP A 175 -1.46 -5.38 11.80
N VAL A 176 -1.24 -4.79 10.63
CA VAL A 176 -0.04 -4.89 9.82
C VAL A 176 0.42 -3.49 9.41
N ALA A 177 1.70 -3.32 9.10
CA ALA A 177 2.23 -2.18 8.35
C ALA A 177 3.32 -2.62 7.36
N TYR A 178 3.44 -1.93 6.23
CA TYR A 178 4.59 -2.09 5.35
C TYR A 178 5.73 -1.21 5.87
N LEU A 179 6.90 -1.81 6.10
CA LEU A 179 8.15 -1.08 6.31
C LEU A 179 8.74 -0.63 4.97
N ASP A 180 8.68 -1.53 3.99
CA ASP A 180 9.09 -1.33 2.61
C ASP A 180 8.35 -2.34 1.70
N GLU A 181 8.68 -2.41 0.40
CA GLU A 181 8.03 -3.35 -0.54
C GLU A 181 8.21 -4.84 -0.20
N GLY A 182 9.25 -5.18 0.55
CA GLY A 182 9.67 -6.52 0.91
C GLY A 182 9.43 -6.88 2.37
N THR A 183 9.16 -5.92 3.26
CA THR A 183 9.12 -6.15 4.70
C THR A 183 7.79 -5.74 5.33
N LEU A 184 7.20 -6.66 6.08
CA LEU A 184 5.97 -6.46 6.84
C LEU A 184 6.25 -6.38 8.34
N LEU A 185 5.56 -5.47 9.02
CA LEU A 185 5.50 -5.37 10.46
C LEU A 185 4.13 -5.89 10.92
N ILE A 186 4.11 -6.85 11.85
CA ILE A 186 2.86 -7.50 12.26
C ILE A 186 2.71 -7.39 13.78
N ALA A 187 1.59 -6.82 14.21
CA ALA A 187 1.13 -6.87 15.59
C ALA A 187 0.16 -8.04 15.74
N ALA A 188 0.51 -8.98 16.61
CA ALA A 188 -0.29 -10.17 16.85
C ALA A 188 -0.44 -10.43 18.35
N ARG A 189 -1.65 -10.85 18.73
CA ARG A 189 -1.99 -11.21 20.11
C ARG A 189 -2.01 -12.72 20.26
N GLU A 190 -1.32 -13.22 21.28
CA GLU A 190 -1.42 -14.63 21.66
C GLU A 190 -2.83 -14.94 22.15
N ARG A 191 -3.45 -16.00 21.62
CA ARG A 191 -4.79 -16.41 22.05
C ARG A 191 -4.69 -17.04 23.45
N LEU A 192 -5.21 -16.36 24.47
CA LEU A 192 -5.31 -16.89 25.83
C LEU A 192 -6.06 -18.25 25.80
N GLY A 193 -5.31 -19.34 25.91
CA GLY A 193 -5.81 -20.71 25.81
C GLY A 193 -4.77 -21.75 25.43
N SER A 194 -3.62 -21.34 24.86
CA SER A 194 -2.52 -22.22 24.43
C SER A 194 -1.40 -22.39 25.47
N MET A 195 -1.70 -22.23 26.77
CA MET A 195 -0.73 -22.54 27.82
C MET A 195 -0.76 -24.04 28.13
N MET A 196 -0.43 -24.89 27.14
CA MET A 196 -0.06 -26.29 27.38
C MET A 196 0.63 -26.87 26.13
N GLU A 197 1.84 -27.38 26.35
CA GLU A 197 2.77 -28.03 25.41
C GLU A 197 3.74 -27.11 24.66
N ALA A 198 4.87 -26.80 25.33
CA ALA A 198 6.07 -26.31 24.67
C ALA A 198 6.69 -27.43 23.81
N TRP A 199 6.70 -27.27 22.50
CA TRP A 199 7.49 -28.10 21.59
C TRP A 199 8.85 -27.43 21.28
N PRO A 200 9.92 -28.23 21.04
CA PRO A 200 11.29 -27.71 20.99
C PRO A 200 11.63 -26.87 19.74
N CYS A 201 10.69 -26.71 18.80
CA CYS A 201 10.91 -26.05 17.52
C CYS A 201 9.99 -24.84 17.26
N SER A 202 9.26 -24.35 18.26
CA SER A 202 8.48 -23.12 18.09
C SER A 202 9.40 -21.89 18.24
N PRO A 203 9.36 -20.93 17.31
CA PRO A 203 9.77 -19.55 17.58
C PRO A 203 9.20 -19.11 18.93
N ARG A 204 9.92 -18.28 19.68
CA ARG A 204 9.54 -17.90 21.06
C ARG A 204 8.28 -17.03 21.06
N PHE A 205 7.11 -17.65 20.94
CA PHE A 205 5.79 -17.00 20.85
C PHE A 205 5.23 -16.50 22.20
N ASN A 206 6.02 -16.57 23.29
CA ASN A 206 5.66 -15.98 24.60
C ASN A 206 6.03 -14.49 24.71
N GLU A 207 6.45 -13.86 23.62
CA GLU A 207 7.08 -12.54 23.63
C GLU A 207 6.09 -11.51 23.04
N TYR A 208 5.63 -10.55 23.86
CA TYR A 208 4.74 -9.46 23.44
C TYR A 208 5.55 -8.41 22.66
N GLY A 209 5.07 -8.00 21.49
CA GLY A 209 5.79 -7.09 20.62
C GLY A 209 5.32 -7.06 19.17
N ILE A 210 6.17 -6.52 18.29
CA ILE A 210 5.91 -6.37 16.86
C ILE A 210 6.94 -7.18 16.10
N GLY A 211 6.53 -8.21 15.37
CA GLY A 211 7.48 -8.96 14.57
C GLY A 211 7.68 -8.36 13.19
N VAL A 212 8.82 -8.69 12.59
CA VAL A 212 9.24 -8.24 11.27
C VAL A 212 9.33 -9.45 10.36
N TRP A 213 8.61 -9.44 9.25
CA TRP A 213 8.53 -10.55 8.29
C TRP A 213 9.06 -10.14 6.93
N ASP A 214 9.85 -11.03 6.32
CA ASP A 214 10.24 -10.92 4.93
C ASP A 214 9.12 -11.50 4.04
N ARG A 215 8.59 -10.67 3.14
CA ARG A 215 7.48 -11.01 2.24
C ARG A 215 7.86 -12.08 1.22
N ALA A 216 9.13 -12.15 0.82
CA ALA A 216 9.59 -13.07 -0.23
C ALA A 216 9.67 -14.52 0.27
N SER A 217 10.23 -14.71 1.46
CA SER A 217 10.36 -16.01 2.13
C SER A 217 9.12 -16.38 2.93
N GLY A 218 8.39 -15.39 3.47
CA GLY A 218 7.31 -15.60 4.44
C GLY A 218 7.82 -15.88 5.85
N GLU A 219 9.14 -15.77 6.08
CA GLU A 219 9.78 -16.07 7.36
C GLU A 219 9.91 -14.80 8.21
N GLN A 220 9.94 -14.99 9.53
CA GLN A 220 10.20 -13.90 10.45
C GLN A 220 11.69 -13.54 10.43
N ALA A 221 12.00 -12.27 10.14
CA ALA A 221 13.34 -11.74 10.01
C ALA A 221 13.87 -11.09 11.30
N ASP A 222 13.01 -10.41 12.07
CA ASP A 222 13.36 -9.77 13.36
C ASP A 222 12.12 -9.70 14.28
N PHE A 223 12.32 -9.25 15.53
CA PHE A 223 11.26 -8.99 16.49
C PHE A 223 11.57 -7.76 17.35
N PHE A 224 10.57 -6.91 17.51
CA PHE A 224 10.60 -5.76 18.39
C PHE A 224 9.88 -6.06 19.69
N TYR A 225 10.65 -6.18 20.76
CA TYR A 225 10.16 -6.47 22.09
C TYR A 225 9.45 -5.27 22.72
N GLU A 226 8.35 -5.54 23.41
CA GLU A 226 7.65 -4.59 24.25
C GLU A 226 8.54 -3.95 25.33
N PRO A 227 8.72 -2.61 25.33
CA PRO A 227 9.28 -1.88 26.46
C PRO A 227 8.33 -1.88 27.66
N PRO A 228 8.82 -1.85 28.91
CA PRO A 228 7.97 -1.82 30.10
C PRO A 228 6.93 -0.69 30.06
N GLY A 229 5.65 -1.05 30.14
CA GLY A 229 4.52 -0.09 30.20
C GLY A 229 3.95 0.33 28.85
N CYS A 230 4.35 -0.29 27.73
CA CYS A 230 3.81 -0.01 26.39
C CYS A 230 3.24 -1.30 25.78
N ALA A 231 1.92 -1.50 25.71
CA ALA A 231 1.29 -2.73 25.21
C ALA A 231 1.41 -2.88 23.66
N LEU A 232 2.63 -3.03 23.13
CA LEU A 232 2.90 -3.02 21.69
C LEU A 232 2.33 -4.23 20.96
N GLY A 233 2.28 -5.40 21.62
CA GLY A 233 1.69 -6.61 21.02
C GLY A 233 0.18 -6.51 20.83
N ASP A 234 -0.48 -5.69 21.64
CA ASP A 234 -1.93 -5.41 21.56
C ASP A 234 -2.22 -4.19 20.67
N ALA A 235 -1.27 -3.76 19.84
CA ALA A 235 -1.47 -2.65 18.91
C ALA A 235 -2.61 -2.90 17.93
N ASP A 236 -3.51 -1.94 17.83
CA ASP A 236 -4.68 -1.96 16.96
C ASP A 236 -4.46 -1.21 15.66
N LYS A 237 -3.47 -0.32 15.66
CA LYS A 237 -3.07 0.45 14.52
C LYS A 237 -1.55 0.54 14.46
N LEU A 238 -0.99 0.10 13.35
CA LEU A 238 0.39 0.32 12.93
C LEU A 238 0.41 1.30 11.75
N GLN A 239 1.40 2.19 11.75
CA GLN A 239 1.70 3.07 10.62
C GLN A 239 3.20 3.38 10.58
N TRP A 240 3.85 2.96 9.50
CA TRP A 240 5.24 3.32 9.24
C TRP A 240 5.34 4.78 8.77
N LEU A 241 6.34 5.49 9.30
CA LEU A 241 6.64 6.89 9.01
C LEU A 241 8.02 6.98 8.34
N ASP A 242 8.02 7.16 7.02
CA ASP A 242 9.23 7.12 6.19
C ASP A 242 10.22 8.25 6.49
N ALA A 243 9.73 9.48 6.73
CA ALA A 243 10.63 10.63 6.90
C ALA A 243 11.43 10.54 8.21
N THR A 244 10.82 10.00 9.26
CA THR A 244 11.44 9.83 10.58
C THR A 244 12.05 8.45 10.80
N ASN A 245 11.77 7.47 9.92
CA ASN A 245 12.09 6.05 10.11
C ASN A 245 11.56 5.52 11.45
N ALA A 246 10.30 5.85 11.73
CA ALA A 246 9.65 5.51 12.98
C ALA A 246 8.34 4.77 12.72
N LEU A 247 7.94 3.94 13.67
CA LEU A 247 6.65 3.26 13.64
C LEU A 247 5.72 3.92 14.65
N MET A 248 4.58 4.44 14.18
CA MET A 248 3.49 4.79 15.07
C MET A 248 2.72 3.52 15.43
N VAL A 249 2.48 3.34 16.72
CA VAL A 249 1.70 2.26 17.30
C VAL A 249 0.57 2.86 18.12
N ALA A 250 -0.66 2.40 17.93
CA ALA A 250 -1.78 2.81 18.78
C ALA A 250 -2.60 1.62 19.25
N THR A 251 -2.99 1.67 20.53
CA THR A 251 -3.90 0.74 21.20
C THR A 251 -5.06 1.58 21.71
N LEU A 252 -6.27 1.35 21.21
CA LEU A 252 -7.37 2.33 21.27
C LEU A 252 -8.69 1.69 21.71
N PHE A 253 -9.62 2.53 22.16
CA PHE A 253 -10.98 2.08 22.49
C PHE A 253 -11.69 1.54 21.24
N PRO A 254 -12.51 0.47 21.34
CA PRO A 254 -12.95 -0.23 22.56
C PRO A 254 -12.08 -1.42 22.97
N LYS A 255 -10.97 -1.69 22.28
CA LYS A 255 -10.17 -2.89 22.57
C LYS A 255 -9.45 -2.79 23.91
N THR A 256 -9.11 -1.58 24.33
CA THR A 256 -8.64 -1.26 25.69
C THR A 256 -9.42 -0.11 26.31
N ASP A 257 -9.46 -0.09 27.65
CA ASP A 257 -10.12 0.98 28.40
C ASP A 257 -9.36 2.31 28.34
N ASN A 258 -8.03 2.24 28.36
CA ASN A 258 -7.14 3.38 28.18
C ASN A 258 -6.51 3.33 26.79
N CYS A 259 -6.50 4.48 26.12
CA CYS A 259 -5.83 4.67 24.85
C CYS A 259 -4.34 4.94 25.08
N PHE A 260 -3.52 4.41 24.19
CA PHE A 260 -2.10 4.69 24.09
C PHE A 260 -1.72 4.90 22.64
N ILE A 261 -0.93 5.93 22.37
CA ILE A 261 -0.29 6.17 21.07
C ILE A 261 1.19 6.35 21.34
N GLY A 262 2.04 5.58 20.68
CA GLY A 262 3.49 5.63 20.81
C GLY A 262 4.16 5.78 19.45
N LEU A 263 5.31 6.46 19.44
CA LEU A 263 6.20 6.53 18.29
C LEU A 263 7.50 5.79 18.63
N LEU A 264 7.85 4.79 17.83
CA LEU A 264 8.99 3.92 18.03
C LEU A 264 10.07 4.22 17.01
N ASP A 265 11.29 4.55 17.46
CA ASP A 265 12.44 4.64 16.56
C ASP A 265 13.04 3.23 16.39
N PHE A 266 12.93 2.68 15.18
CA PHE A 266 13.39 1.32 14.87
C PHE A 266 14.91 1.17 14.95
N ARG A 267 15.68 2.25 14.78
CA ARG A 267 17.15 2.23 14.88
C ARG A 267 17.60 2.15 16.33
N GLN A 268 16.91 2.89 17.21
CA GLN A 268 17.23 2.97 18.64
C GLN A 268 16.53 1.89 19.47
N LYS A 269 15.53 1.23 18.88
CA LYS A 269 14.70 0.24 19.53
C LYS A 269 14.00 0.75 20.81
N ASN A 270 13.50 1.98 20.79
CA ASN A 270 12.85 2.63 21.92
C ASN A 270 11.62 3.45 21.51
N VAL A 271 10.77 3.76 22.49
CA VAL A 271 9.66 4.72 22.32
C VAL A 271 10.23 6.12 22.52
N VAL A 272 10.14 6.96 21.48
CA VAL A 272 10.68 8.33 21.47
C VAL A 272 9.61 9.38 21.80
N TRP A 273 8.34 9.03 21.64
CA TRP A 273 7.20 9.86 22.01
C TRP A 273 6.01 8.98 22.37
N SER A 274 5.19 9.42 23.31
CA SER A 274 3.93 8.75 23.62
C SER A 274 2.86 9.71 24.16
N TRP A 275 1.62 9.27 24.02
CA TRP A 275 0.42 9.88 24.59
C TRP A 275 -0.46 8.78 25.18
N SER A 276 -1.11 9.07 26.30
CA SER A 276 -2.14 8.21 26.89
C SER A 276 -3.22 9.06 27.55
N ASP A 277 -4.45 8.55 27.55
CA ASP A 277 -5.56 9.12 28.31
C ASP A 277 -5.61 8.61 29.77
N ALA A 278 -4.74 7.65 30.14
CA ALA A 278 -4.67 7.09 31.48
C ALA A 278 -4.37 8.18 32.53
N GLY A 279 -5.20 8.23 33.59
CA GLY A 279 -5.07 9.22 34.65
C GLY A 279 -5.71 10.58 34.38
N THR A 280 -6.33 10.77 33.20
CA THR A 280 -7.21 11.91 32.95
C THR A 280 -8.53 11.67 33.70
N ALA A 281 -8.95 12.59 34.56
CA ALA A 281 -10.16 12.42 35.36
C ALA A 281 -11.39 12.31 34.45
N ALA A 282 -12.14 11.21 34.59
CA ALA A 282 -13.30 10.93 33.76
C ALA A 282 -14.35 12.06 33.89
N SER A 283 -14.52 12.90 32.86
CA SER A 283 -15.61 13.87 32.78
C SER A 283 -16.79 13.31 31.97
N LEU A 284 -17.99 13.82 32.21
CA LEU A 284 -19.20 13.41 31.46
C LEU A 284 -19.11 13.74 29.95
N ASP A 285 -18.19 14.63 29.55
CA ASP A 285 -17.92 15.03 28.16
C ASP A 285 -16.67 14.34 27.57
N ASP A 286 -16.18 13.25 28.17
CA ASP A 286 -14.95 12.61 27.73
C ASP A 286 -15.09 11.95 26.36
N LYS A 287 -14.39 12.56 25.40
CA LYS A 287 -14.20 12.05 24.05
C LYS A 287 -13.15 10.95 24.08
N ARG A 288 -13.55 9.71 23.79
CA ARG A 288 -12.65 8.55 23.66
C ARG A 288 -12.12 8.49 22.25
N VAL A 289 -10.81 8.27 22.10
CA VAL A 289 -10.18 8.10 20.80
C VAL A 289 -10.50 6.70 20.26
N LEU A 290 -11.08 6.63 19.06
CA LEU A 290 -11.42 5.38 18.38
C LEU A 290 -10.40 4.97 17.32
N HIS A 291 -9.77 5.95 16.68
CA HIS A 291 -8.74 5.72 15.68
C HIS A 291 -7.76 6.89 15.62
N ALA A 292 -6.54 6.63 15.17
CA ALA A 292 -5.47 7.59 15.05
C ALA A 292 -4.70 7.38 13.73
N ILE A 293 -4.27 8.47 13.10
CA ILE A 293 -3.40 8.45 11.93
C ILE A 293 -2.37 9.58 12.06
N ALA A 294 -1.09 9.26 11.86
CA ALA A 294 -0.07 10.29 11.71
C ALA A 294 -0.29 11.02 10.38
N MET A 295 -0.23 12.34 10.42
CA MET A 295 -0.33 13.20 9.25
C MET A 295 0.93 13.07 8.39
N GLU A 296 0.81 13.35 7.09
CA GLU A 296 1.93 13.24 6.13
C GLU A 296 3.12 14.15 6.43
N ASP A 297 2.91 15.23 7.19
CA ASP A 297 4.00 16.10 7.63
C ASP A 297 4.82 15.50 8.78
N GLU A 298 4.40 14.35 9.32
CA GLU A 298 4.95 13.64 10.46
C GLU A 298 5.22 14.54 11.67
N ARG A 299 4.36 15.55 11.88
CA ARG A 299 4.43 16.47 13.03
C ARG A 299 3.25 16.32 13.98
N SER A 300 2.17 15.73 13.50
CA SER A 300 0.94 15.58 14.26
C SER A 300 0.25 14.26 13.98
N VAL A 301 -0.62 13.87 14.92
CA VAL A 301 -1.53 12.75 14.79
C VAL A 301 -2.94 13.29 14.77
N CYS A 302 -3.72 12.94 13.76
CA CYS A 302 -5.16 13.15 13.72
C CYS A 302 -5.84 11.97 14.42
N VAL A 303 -6.77 12.26 15.31
CA VAL A 303 -7.57 11.29 16.04
C VAL A 303 -9.06 11.54 15.79
N ILE A 304 -9.88 10.49 15.88
CA ILE A 304 -11.34 10.58 15.80
C ILE A 304 -11.98 9.96 17.04
N ASN A 305 -13.09 10.52 17.50
CA ASN A 305 -13.81 10.05 18.68
C ASN A 305 -15.13 9.31 18.37
N GLN A 306 -15.84 8.90 19.42
CA GLN A 306 -17.14 8.22 19.33
C GLN A 306 -18.29 9.05 18.73
N TYR A 307 -18.09 10.37 18.64
CA TYR A 307 -19.03 11.35 18.08
C TYR A 307 -18.58 11.84 16.70
N ASP A 308 -17.61 11.17 16.08
CA ASP A 308 -17.02 11.52 14.79
C ASP A 308 -16.32 12.89 14.77
N ASP A 309 -15.94 13.43 15.94
CA ASP A 309 -15.13 14.63 16.00
C ASP A 309 -13.66 14.31 15.75
N LEU A 310 -13.01 15.16 14.96
CA LEU A 310 -11.57 15.12 14.72
C LEU A 310 -10.83 15.89 15.80
N GLY A 311 -9.68 15.39 16.20
CA GLY A 311 -8.76 16.05 17.12
C GLY A 311 -7.31 15.87 16.69
N PHE A 312 -6.42 16.70 17.21
CA PHE A 312 -5.00 16.67 16.83
C PHE A 312 -4.09 16.61 18.06
N LEU A 313 -3.05 15.79 17.96
CA LEU A 313 -1.91 15.69 18.87
C LEU A 313 -0.65 16.15 18.13
N ASP A 314 0.27 16.82 18.81
CA ASP A 314 1.53 17.32 18.23
C ASP A 314 2.70 16.53 18.82
N PHE A 315 3.54 15.93 17.98
CA PHE A 315 4.68 15.12 18.43
C PHE A 315 5.70 15.92 19.24
N ARG A 316 5.70 17.26 19.14
CA ARG A 316 6.61 18.13 19.90
C ARG A 316 6.11 18.42 21.32
N SER A 317 4.90 17.98 21.66
CA SER A 317 4.23 18.28 22.92
C SER A 317 3.95 16.99 23.71
N ASN A 318 4.86 16.60 24.60
CA ASN A 318 4.73 15.38 25.41
C ASN A 318 3.64 15.45 26.51
N ALA A 319 3.03 16.62 26.75
CA ALA A 319 2.06 16.83 27.82
C ALA A 319 0.74 17.48 27.32
N GLY A 320 0.49 17.45 26.00
CA GLY A 320 -0.70 18.06 25.41
C GLY A 320 -1.87 17.08 25.38
N GLY A 321 -3.03 17.49 25.89
CA GLY A 321 -4.29 16.78 25.61
C GLY A 321 -4.68 16.93 24.13
N VAL A 322 -5.60 16.08 23.68
CA VAL A 322 -6.14 16.15 22.31
C VAL A 322 -6.80 17.50 22.07
N ARG A 323 -6.37 18.21 21.03
CA ARG A 323 -7.04 19.45 20.59
C ARG A 323 -8.18 19.12 19.66
N TRP A 324 -9.38 18.96 20.21
CA TRP A 324 -10.58 18.68 19.43
C TRP A 324 -11.00 19.86 18.55
N SER A 325 -11.32 19.56 17.29
CA SER A 325 -11.90 20.54 16.37
C SER A 325 -13.33 20.86 16.77
N SER A 326 -13.68 22.15 16.78
CA SER A 326 -15.06 22.60 17.00
C SER A 326 -15.93 22.51 15.74
N ARG A 327 -15.31 22.28 14.59
CA ARG A 327 -15.93 22.30 13.25
C ARG A 327 -16.19 20.91 12.69
N SER A 328 -15.60 19.88 13.26
CA SER A 328 -15.68 18.49 12.79
C SER A 328 -16.99 17.78 13.17
N LYS A 329 -18.10 18.50 13.35
CA LYS A 329 -19.40 17.87 13.55
C LYS A 329 -19.84 17.24 12.23
N LEU A 330 -19.21 16.11 11.87
CA LEU A 330 -19.77 15.14 10.95
C LEU A 330 -21.21 14.93 11.41
N MET A 331 -22.17 15.24 10.53
CA MET A 331 -23.58 15.22 10.92
C MET A 331 -23.87 13.88 11.58
N ASN A 332 -24.47 13.92 12.77
CA ASN A 332 -24.79 12.77 13.60
C ASN A 332 -25.75 11.86 12.82
N ARG A 333 -25.21 10.95 12.00
CA ARG A 333 -25.93 10.11 11.02
C ARG A 333 -26.02 8.66 11.47
N LYS A 334 -25.62 8.33 12.70
CA LYS A 334 -25.88 6.99 13.26
C LYS A 334 -27.38 6.81 13.42
N VAL A 335 -27.96 6.04 12.51
CA VAL A 335 -29.33 5.55 12.65
C VAL A 335 -29.32 4.51 13.78
N PRO A 336 -30.15 4.63 14.82
CA PRO A 336 -30.20 3.64 15.88
C PRO A 336 -30.63 2.28 15.32
N GLY A 337 -29.78 1.25 15.44
CA GLY A 337 -30.11 -0.14 15.12
C GLY A 337 -29.28 -0.84 14.04
N GLU A 338 -28.36 -0.15 13.35
CA GLU A 338 -27.38 -0.79 12.47
C GLU A 338 -26.11 -1.17 13.25
N GLU A 339 -25.56 -2.36 12.99
CA GLU A 339 -24.21 -2.74 13.45
C GLU A 339 -23.18 -1.87 12.74
N SER A 340 -22.83 -0.73 13.34
CA SER A 340 -21.87 0.22 12.77
C SER A 340 -20.44 -0.15 13.15
N CYS A 341 -19.54 -0.26 12.17
CA CYS A 341 -18.11 -0.25 12.43
C CYS A 341 -17.66 1.11 13.01
N TYR A 342 -16.61 1.10 13.82
CA TYR A 342 -16.01 2.33 14.32
C TYR A 342 -15.32 3.10 13.19
N PRO A 343 -15.37 4.44 13.19
CA PRO A 343 -14.74 5.25 12.16
C PRO A 343 -13.22 5.00 12.13
N LYS A 344 -12.69 4.94 10.92
CA LYS A 344 -11.26 4.81 10.63
C LYS A 344 -10.79 6.05 9.91
N LEU A 345 -9.50 6.35 10.03
CA LEU A 345 -8.86 7.50 9.40
C LEU A 345 -7.72 7.04 8.49
N SER A 346 -7.54 7.76 7.38
CA SER A 346 -6.34 7.70 6.55
C SER A 346 -6.05 9.08 5.98
N THR A 347 -4.79 9.34 5.63
CA THR A 347 -4.38 10.57 4.95
C THR A 347 -3.62 10.23 3.69
N HIS A 348 -3.83 11.01 2.62
CA HIS A 348 -3.08 10.87 1.39
C HIS A 348 -3.17 12.15 0.54
N GLY A 349 -2.04 12.63 0.01
CA GLY A 349 -1.98 13.79 -0.89
C GLY A 349 -2.53 15.08 -0.27
N GLY A 350 -2.34 15.29 1.04
CA GLY A 350 -2.90 16.42 1.78
C GLY A 350 -4.42 16.36 2.02
N GLN A 351 -5.08 15.25 1.67
CA GLN A 351 -6.48 14.99 1.99
C GLN A 351 -6.60 14.05 3.19
N LEU A 352 -7.63 14.26 4.01
CA LEU A 352 -8.00 13.41 5.14
C LEU A 352 -9.25 12.60 4.77
N PHE A 353 -9.27 11.33 5.14
CA PHE A 353 -10.35 10.40 4.85
C PHE A 353 -10.89 9.84 6.15
N SER A 354 -12.21 9.72 6.27
CA SER A 354 -12.87 9.07 7.40
C SER A 354 -13.93 8.09 6.93
N SER A 355 -13.89 6.84 7.42
CA SER A 355 -14.98 5.89 7.19
C SER A 355 -16.14 6.13 8.15
N MET A 356 -17.35 5.89 7.67
CA MET A 356 -18.57 5.80 8.47
C MET A 356 -19.54 4.87 7.76
N ASN A 357 -19.90 3.77 8.42
CA ASN A 357 -20.74 2.71 7.85
C ASN A 357 -20.17 2.23 6.50
N ASP A 358 -20.95 2.32 5.43
CA ASP A 358 -20.62 1.89 4.07
C ASP A 358 -20.00 3.01 3.20
N SER A 359 -19.53 4.08 3.83
CA SER A 359 -19.05 5.29 3.16
C SER A 359 -17.70 5.78 3.68
N ILE A 360 -16.96 6.47 2.81
CA ILE A 360 -15.72 7.17 3.14
C ILE A 360 -15.89 8.64 2.75
N SER A 361 -15.79 9.51 3.74
CA SER A 361 -15.82 10.96 3.58
C SER A 361 -14.41 11.47 3.27
N VAL A 362 -14.30 12.37 2.29
CA VAL A 362 -13.05 13.00 1.86
C VAL A 362 -13.05 14.45 2.31
N PHE A 363 -11.98 14.85 3.01
CA PHE A 363 -11.80 16.19 3.54
C PHE A 363 -10.53 16.81 2.94
N SER A 364 -10.65 18.06 2.48
CA SER A 364 -9.54 18.75 1.82
C SER A 364 -9.26 20.12 2.47
N GLY A 365 -8.00 20.54 2.37
CA GLY A 365 -7.53 21.83 2.86
C GLY A 365 -7.29 21.91 4.37
N PRO A 366 -6.73 23.03 4.87
CA PRO A 366 -6.28 23.17 6.26
C PRO A 366 -7.42 23.11 7.28
N GLU A 367 -8.65 23.41 6.85
CA GLU A 367 -9.86 23.38 7.68
C GLU A 367 -10.59 22.03 7.60
N CYS A 368 -10.04 21.05 6.88
CA CYS A 368 -10.64 19.72 6.67
C CYS A 368 -12.12 19.82 6.25
N VAL A 369 -12.38 20.53 5.14
CA VAL A 369 -13.74 20.70 4.61
C VAL A 369 -14.13 19.45 3.84
N LEU A 370 -15.34 18.93 4.09
CA LEU A 370 -15.89 17.79 3.35
C LEU A 370 -16.07 18.16 1.87
N THR A 371 -15.40 17.44 0.98
CA THR A 371 -15.42 17.67 -0.47
C THR A 371 -16.15 16.57 -1.23
N SER A 372 -16.00 15.31 -0.80
CA SER A 372 -16.62 14.17 -1.45
C SER A 372 -17.04 13.08 -0.45
N THR A 373 -17.89 12.16 -0.89
CA THR A 373 -18.27 10.97 -0.13
C THR A 373 -18.33 9.80 -1.08
N LEU A 374 -17.43 8.84 -0.89
CA LEU A 374 -17.43 7.55 -1.57
C LEU A 374 -18.44 6.66 -0.86
N ARG A 375 -19.33 6.00 -1.59
CA ARG A 375 -20.32 5.12 -0.98
C ARG A 375 -20.65 3.94 -1.88
N ARG A 376 -20.91 2.80 -1.24
CA ARG A 376 -21.47 1.62 -1.91
C ARG A 376 -22.32 0.81 -0.93
N SER A 377 -23.09 -0.14 -1.44
CA SER A 377 -24.04 -0.97 -0.67
C SER A 377 -23.67 -2.45 -0.57
N ASN A 378 -22.50 -2.88 -1.05
CA ASN A 378 -22.12 -4.29 -1.09
C ASN A 378 -21.06 -4.58 -0.03
N GLY A 379 -21.21 -5.67 0.73
CA GLY A 379 -20.27 -6.08 1.79
C GLY A 379 -20.58 -5.51 3.19
N GLY A 380 -21.67 -4.77 3.37
CA GLY A 380 -21.97 -4.17 4.68
C GLY A 380 -21.06 -2.99 5.01
N ALA A 381 -20.82 -2.77 6.30
CA ALA A 381 -20.04 -1.64 6.81
C ALA A 381 -18.52 -1.82 6.56
N ILE A 382 -17.82 -0.70 6.40
CA ILE A 382 -16.36 -0.66 6.23
C ILE A 382 -15.72 -0.82 7.61
N CYS A 383 -15.03 -1.94 7.84
CA CYS A 383 -14.33 -2.21 9.09
C CYS A 383 -12.93 -1.61 9.12
N ASP A 384 -12.26 -1.51 7.97
CA ASP A 384 -10.96 -0.88 7.82
C ASP A 384 -10.75 -0.38 6.39
N PHE A 385 -9.87 0.61 6.21
CA PHE A 385 -9.46 1.02 4.87
C PHE A 385 -8.04 1.57 4.90
N SER A 386 -7.39 1.57 3.75
CA SER A 386 -6.02 2.07 3.60
C SER A 386 -5.80 2.65 2.21
N ILE A 387 -4.98 3.69 2.16
CA ILE A 387 -4.60 4.38 0.94
C ILE A 387 -3.10 4.25 0.78
N GLY A 388 -2.64 3.93 -0.43
CA GLY A 388 -1.23 3.85 -0.75
C GLY A 388 -1.00 3.83 -2.25
N GLY A 389 0.08 4.47 -2.68
CA GLY A 389 0.34 4.72 -4.09
C GLY A 389 -0.79 5.56 -4.69
N ASP A 390 -1.58 4.94 -5.55
CA ASP A 390 -2.66 5.56 -6.32
C ASP A 390 -4.03 4.91 -6.10
N ARG A 391 -4.16 4.11 -5.03
CA ARG A 391 -5.39 3.36 -4.75
C ARG A 391 -5.85 3.49 -3.32
N LEU A 392 -7.16 3.44 -3.16
CA LEU A 392 -7.82 3.28 -1.87
C LEU A 392 -8.43 1.88 -1.80
N PHE A 393 -8.16 1.18 -0.71
CA PHE A 393 -8.70 -0.14 -0.41
C PHE A 393 -9.65 -0.05 0.78
N ALA A 394 -10.90 -0.51 0.62
CA ALA A 394 -11.89 -0.52 1.69
C ALA A 394 -12.27 -1.97 2.02
N LEU A 395 -11.99 -2.41 3.24
CA LEU A 395 -12.33 -3.74 3.74
C LEU A 395 -13.69 -3.70 4.44
N HIS A 396 -14.51 -4.68 4.10
CA HIS A 396 -15.88 -4.79 4.57
C HIS A 396 -16.01 -5.82 5.70
N ASN A 397 -16.99 -5.61 6.59
CA ASN A 397 -17.25 -6.48 7.74
C ASN A 397 -18.13 -7.70 7.42
N GLU A 398 -18.72 -7.76 6.22
CA GLU A 398 -19.51 -8.90 5.75
C GLU A 398 -18.95 -9.40 4.41
N GLU A 399 -19.34 -10.62 4.05
CA GLU A 399 -19.05 -11.26 2.75
C GLU A 399 -17.55 -11.46 2.44
N ASN A 400 -16.65 -11.21 3.41
CA ASN A 400 -15.20 -11.24 3.24
C ASN A 400 -14.74 -10.62 1.92
N VAL A 401 -15.01 -9.33 1.73
CA VAL A 401 -14.71 -8.61 0.48
C VAL A 401 -13.98 -7.31 0.77
N PHE A 402 -13.13 -6.89 -0.16
CA PHE A 402 -12.60 -5.52 -0.17
C PHE A 402 -12.80 -4.85 -1.52
N ASP A 403 -13.12 -3.57 -1.48
CA ASP A 403 -13.28 -2.70 -2.64
C ASP A 403 -11.97 -1.97 -2.95
N VAL A 404 -11.70 -1.78 -4.25
CA VAL A 404 -10.56 -1.04 -4.77
C VAL A 404 -11.08 0.18 -5.52
N TRP A 405 -10.63 1.35 -5.11
CA TRP A 405 -10.98 2.64 -5.70
C TRP A 405 -9.75 3.25 -6.35
N GLU A 406 -9.91 3.71 -7.59
CA GLU A 406 -8.83 4.24 -8.41
C GLU A 406 -9.23 5.60 -8.98
N THR A 407 -8.24 6.49 -9.18
CA THR A 407 -8.48 7.76 -9.88
C THR A 407 -8.46 7.49 -11.39
N PRO A 408 -9.55 7.78 -12.13
CA PRO A 408 -9.57 7.53 -13.57
C PRO A 408 -8.51 8.40 -14.26
N PRO A 409 -7.88 7.90 -15.34
CA PRO A 409 -6.94 8.70 -16.11
C PRO A 409 -7.64 9.98 -16.61
N PRO A 410 -6.89 11.09 -16.74
CA PRO A 410 -7.46 12.31 -17.30
C PRO A 410 -8.07 12.03 -18.68
N PRO A 411 -9.21 12.64 -19.03
CA PRO A 411 -9.79 12.49 -20.35
C PRO A 411 -8.75 12.89 -21.41
N ILE A 412 -8.61 12.08 -22.45
CA ILE A 412 -7.78 12.41 -23.60
C ILE A 412 -8.49 13.57 -24.32
N ILE A 413 -7.88 14.77 -24.30
CA ILE A 413 -8.39 15.99 -24.94
C ILE A 413 -8.00 16.01 -26.42
#